data_AF-A0A3B4BKS2-F1
#
_entry.id   AF-A0A3B4BKS2-F1
#
_cell.length_a   1.000
_cell.length_b   1.000
_cell.length_c   1.000
_cell.angle_alpha   90.00
_cell.angle_beta   90.00
_cell.angle_gamma   90.00
#
_symmetry.space_group_name_H-M   'P 1'
#
loop_
_entity.id
_entity.type
_entity.pdbx_description
1 polymer ?
#
loop_
_entity_poly.entity_id
_entity_poly.type
_entity_poly.pdbx_seq_one_letter_code
_entity_poly.pdbx_strand_id
1 'polypeptide(L)'
;MPPTNLYAALLSVLLMVAALMDPVAVAPLDLPTEAPSGEGDTGATDLLSDSPMWRTLLDATHQHKQEFNREFTGSIEYLHLDNFNIVSFPEDCRNTSINMEGCLRRLVRGLLVYQVLLKHVEREYPNSQVLPNIKYFSSLLISATRQKMRKPDAVKALSRTQEDSLLKEVDHFDMFNRKMFAHNILRKLHEFLRDIQVSIKRIEKRPGTLL
;
A
#
# COMPACT_ATOMS: atom_id res chain seq x y z
N MET A 1 -38.73 19.18 20.46
CA MET A 1 -39.50 18.82 19.25
C MET A 1 -39.50 20.03 18.31
N PRO A 2 -39.20 19.82 17.02
CA PRO A 2 -39.02 20.84 15.98
C PRO A 2 -40.39 21.13 15.28
N PRO A 3 -40.48 21.84 14.13
CA PRO A 3 -40.05 21.26 12.82
C PRO A 3 -39.44 22.32 11.84
N THR A 4 -38.34 21.99 11.13
CA THR A 4 -38.22 21.53 9.71
C THR A 4 -38.09 22.62 8.64
N ASN A 5 -37.05 22.43 7.81
CA ASN A 5 -37.02 22.51 6.33
C ASN A 5 -37.28 23.86 5.65
N LEU A 6 -36.73 24.19 4.49
CA LEU A 6 -35.63 23.78 3.63
C LEU A 6 -35.72 24.81 2.46
N TYR A 7 -34.65 25.00 1.69
CA TYR A 7 -34.60 25.77 0.43
C TYR A 7 -34.57 27.31 0.54
N ALA A 8 -33.40 27.88 0.31
CA ALA A 8 -33.20 28.74 -0.86
C ALA A 8 -31.69 29.02 -1.01
N ALA A 9 -31.06 28.26 -1.90
CA ALA A 9 -29.84 28.69 -2.56
C ALA A 9 -30.11 30.01 -3.29
N LEU A 10 -29.08 30.85 -3.46
CA LEU A 10 -28.62 31.38 -4.76
C LEU A 10 -27.68 32.60 -4.59
N LEU A 11 -26.51 32.47 -5.24
CA LEU A 11 -25.78 33.47 -6.04
C LEU A 11 -25.10 34.69 -5.37
N SER A 12 -23.76 34.73 -5.45
CA SER A 12 -23.01 35.98 -5.72
C SER A 12 -21.78 35.69 -6.59
N VAL A 13 -21.90 35.79 -7.92
CA VAL A 13 -21.40 36.88 -8.80
C VAL A 13 -19.92 36.76 -9.15
N LEU A 14 -19.70 36.28 -10.38
CA LEU A 14 -18.50 36.41 -11.21
C LEU A 14 -18.09 37.88 -11.36
N LEU A 15 -16.79 38.17 -11.25
CA LEU A 15 -16.19 39.41 -11.78
C LEU A 15 -15.21 39.08 -12.90
N MET A 16 -15.47 39.70 -14.04
CA MET A 16 -14.82 39.49 -15.33
C MET A 16 -13.43 40.10 -15.41
N VAL A 17 -12.57 39.51 -16.23
CA VAL A 17 -11.66 40.27 -17.09
C VAL A 17 -11.81 39.74 -18.51
N ALA A 18 -12.43 40.55 -19.36
CA ALA A 18 -12.46 40.38 -20.80
C ALA A 18 -11.68 41.54 -21.43
N ALA A 19 -10.71 41.21 -22.28
CA ALA A 19 -10.21 42.01 -23.39
C ALA A 19 -9.09 41.22 -24.07
N LEU A 20 -8.91 41.14 -25.39
CA LEU A 20 -9.65 41.55 -26.58
C LEU A 20 -8.74 41.02 -27.70
N MET A 21 -9.22 40.18 -28.61
CA MET A 21 -8.85 40.21 -30.03
C MET A 21 -9.97 39.50 -30.81
N ASP A 22 -10.49 40.24 -31.77
CA ASP A 22 -11.72 40.03 -32.54
C ASP A 22 -11.36 39.53 -33.97
N PRO A 23 -12.28 39.37 -34.94
CA PRO A 23 -12.67 38.07 -35.50
C PRO A 23 -12.34 37.93 -37.00
N VAL A 24 -12.35 36.70 -37.53
CA VAL A 24 -12.73 36.47 -38.94
C VAL A 24 -13.60 35.22 -39.03
N ALA A 25 -14.72 35.37 -39.74
CA ALA A 25 -15.85 34.46 -39.80
C ALA A 25 -15.87 33.58 -41.07
N VAL A 26 -16.81 32.61 -41.04
CA VAL A 26 -17.47 31.89 -42.17
C VAL A 26 -16.73 30.64 -42.66
N ALA A 27 -17.28 29.42 -42.81
CA ALA A 27 -18.65 28.87 -42.87
C ALA A 27 -18.65 27.34 -42.51
N PRO A 28 -19.82 26.69 -42.33
CA PRO A 28 -19.95 25.27 -41.98
C PRO A 28 -19.95 24.36 -43.23
N LEU A 29 -19.38 23.17 -43.11
CA LEU A 29 -19.49 22.09 -44.09
C LEU A 29 -19.97 20.81 -43.40
N ASP A 30 -21.10 20.30 -43.87
CA ASP A 30 -21.77 19.07 -43.46
C ASP A 30 -21.03 17.81 -43.94
N LEU A 31 -20.81 16.87 -42.99
CA LEU A 31 -20.75 15.38 -43.04
C LEU A 31 -19.93 14.63 -44.14
N PRO A 32 -19.39 13.40 -43.89
CA PRO A 32 -20.04 12.30 -43.17
C PRO A 32 -19.19 11.44 -42.21
N THR A 33 -19.92 10.77 -41.31
CA THR A 33 -19.74 9.41 -40.76
C THR A 33 -18.41 8.70 -41.05
N GLU A 34 -17.56 8.57 -40.01
CA GLU A 34 -16.91 7.30 -39.67
C GLU A 34 -16.44 7.35 -38.22
N ALA A 35 -17.03 6.52 -37.37
CA ALA A 35 -16.51 6.26 -36.05
C ALA A 35 -15.33 5.29 -36.18
N PRO A 36 -14.12 5.62 -35.70
CA PRO A 36 -13.19 4.58 -35.32
C PRO A 36 -13.69 4.06 -33.97
N SER A 37 -14.50 3.01 -34.06
CA SER A 37 -14.55 1.96 -33.05
C SER A 37 -13.12 1.46 -32.84
N GLY A 38 -12.48 2.02 -31.83
CA GLY A 38 -11.25 1.52 -31.26
C GLY A 38 -11.53 1.28 -29.81
N GLU A 39 -12.12 0.13 -29.50
CA GLU A 39 -12.05 -0.50 -28.19
C GLU A 39 -10.57 -0.67 -27.82
N GLY A 40 -9.99 0.40 -27.28
CA GLY A 40 -8.92 0.31 -26.33
C GLY A 40 -9.55 0.21 -24.95
N ASP A 41 -10.33 -0.85 -24.69
CA ASP A 41 -10.36 -1.35 -23.32
C ASP A 41 -8.94 -1.89 -23.09
N THR A 42 -8.03 -0.99 -22.71
CA THR A 42 -6.85 -1.37 -21.96
C THR A 42 -7.40 -1.99 -20.71
N GLY A 43 -7.72 -3.29 -20.79
CA GLY A 43 -8.39 -4.07 -19.78
C GLY A 43 -7.59 -3.94 -18.50
N ALA A 44 -7.94 -2.94 -17.70
CA ALA A 44 -7.38 -2.73 -16.40
C ALA A 44 -7.94 -3.88 -15.58
N THR A 45 -7.18 -4.98 -15.52
CA THR A 45 -7.53 -6.14 -14.73
C THR A 45 -7.77 -5.66 -13.31
N ASP A 46 -9.01 -5.82 -12.82
CA ASP A 46 -9.45 -5.44 -11.47
C ASP A 46 -8.86 -6.38 -10.38
N LEU A 47 -7.75 -7.06 -10.71
CA LEU A 47 -7.05 -8.00 -9.86
C LEU A 47 -6.11 -7.24 -8.93
N LEU A 48 -6.20 -7.54 -7.63
CA LEU A 48 -5.34 -6.90 -6.65
C LEU A 48 -3.88 -7.28 -6.88
N SER A 49 -3.60 -8.52 -7.34
CA SER A 49 -2.23 -8.99 -7.54
C SER A 49 -1.47 -8.33 -8.69
N ASP A 50 -2.19 -7.75 -9.66
CA ASP A 50 -1.62 -7.05 -10.82
C ASP A 50 -1.44 -5.54 -10.58
N SER A 51 -1.86 -5.05 -9.40
CA SER A 51 -1.68 -3.64 -9.02
C SER A 51 -0.20 -3.22 -9.04
N PRO A 52 0.14 -2.04 -9.60
CA PRO A 52 1.52 -1.54 -9.64
C PRO A 52 2.09 -1.28 -8.24
N MET A 53 1.24 -1.13 -7.22
CA MET A 53 1.65 -0.91 -5.83
C MET A 53 2.55 -2.03 -5.30
N TRP A 54 2.30 -3.28 -5.70
CA TRP A 54 3.12 -4.41 -5.30
C TRP A 54 4.56 -4.27 -5.80
N ARG A 55 4.74 -3.91 -7.08
CA ARG A 55 6.06 -3.70 -7.67
C ARG A 55 6.80 -2.61 -6.90
N THR A 56 6.16 -1.45 -6.71
CA THR A 56 6.80 -0.33 -6.00
C THR A 56 7.20 -0.69 -4.57
N LEU A 57 6.36 -1.41 -3.83
CA LEU A 57 6.68 -1.87 -2.47
C LEU A 57 7.80 -2.91 -2.45
N LEU A 58 7.76 -3.88 -3.36
CA LEU A 58 8.77 -4.93 -3.44
C LEU A 58 10.13 -4.37 -3.87
N ASP A 59 10.17 -3.42 -4.81
CA ASP A 59 11.41 -2.77 -5.23
C ASP A 59 12.00 -1.94 -4.08
N ALA A 60 11.19 -1.14 -3.38
CA ALA A 60 11.64 -0.34 -2.24
C ALA A 60 12.18 -1.20 -1.09
N THR A 61 11.49 -2.29 -0.76
CA THR A 61 11.93 -3.23 0.28
C THR A 61 13.07 -4.15 -0.17
N HIS A 62 13.27 -4.34 -1.47
CA HIS A 62 14.42 -5.06 -2.01
C HIS A 62 15.71 -4.23 -1.94
N GLN A 63 15.61 -2.93 -2.26
CA GLN A 63 16.74 -1.98 -2.18
C GLN A 63 17.41 -1.98 -0.80
N HIS A 64 16.62 -2.15 0.26
CA HIS A 64 17.09 -2.29 1.64
C HIS A 64 18.18 -3.35 1.84
N LYS A 65 18.13 -4.48 1.12
CA LYS A 65 19.18 -5.52 1.24
C LYS A 65 20.55 -4.98 0.86
N GLN A 66 20.61 -4.08 -0.14
CA GLN A 66 21.85 -3.42 -0.53
C GLN A 66 22.31 -2.43 0.54
N GLU A 67 21.38 -1.71 1.17
CA GLU A 67 21.69 -0.80 2.30
C GLU A 67 22.28 -1.57 3.49
N PHE A 68 21.67 -2.70 3.87
CA PHE A 68 22.22 -3.60 4.90
C PHE A 68 23.63 -4.05 4.56
N ASN A 69 23.81 -4.59 3.35
CA ASN A 69 25.10 -5.14 2.95
C ASN A 69 26.19 -4.06 2.98
N ARG A 70 25.88 -2.82 2.56
CA ARG A 70 26.83 -1.70 2.63
C ARG A 70 27.18 -1.32 4.07
N GLU A 71 26.19 -1.27 4.95
CA GLU A 71 26.40 -0.85 6.35
C GLU A 71 27.16 -1.91 7.16
N PHE A 72 26.86 -3.19 6.96
CA PHE A 72 27.40 -4.30 7.76
C PHE A 72 28.38 -5.19 6.98
N THR A 73 29.00 -4.66 5.92
CA THR A 73 30.00 -5.38 5.12
C THR A 73 31.06 -6.00 6.03
N GLY A 74 31.28 -7.31 5.92
CA GLY A 74 32.29 -8.04 6.68
C GLY A 74 31.99 -8.24 8.17
N SER A 75 30.84 -7.77 8.67
CA SER A 75 30.46 -7.89 10.09
C SER A 75 29.45 -9.01 10.31
N ILE A 76 28.35 -9.01 9.55
CA ILE A 76 27.27 -9.99 9.68
C ILE A 76 26.58 -10.21 8.34
N GLU A 77 26.30 -11.46 8.01
CA GLU A 77 25.58 -11.80 6.80
C GLU A 77 24.07 -11.51 6.93
N TYR A 78 23.46 -11.08 5.82
CA TYR A 78 22.03 -10.76 5.75
C TYR A 78 21.11 -11.89 6.22
N LEU A 79 21.54 -13.15 6.02
CA LEU A 79 20.78 -14.32 6.46
C LEU A 79 20.63 -14.39 7.99
N HIS A 80 21.61 -13.88 8.74
CA HIS A 80 21.60 -13.89 10.21
C HIS A 80 20.62 -12.88 10.82
N LEU A 81 19.94 -12.06 10.02
CA LEU A 81 18.82 -11.23 10.50
C LEU A 81 17.69 -12.07 11.12
N ASP A 82 17.59 -13.36 10.79
CA ASP A 82 16.62 -14.28 11.42
C ASP A 82 16.84 -14.45 12.93
N ASN A 83 18.03 -14.13 13.45
CA ASN A 83 18.32 -14.11 14.89
C ASN A 83 17.61 -12.95 15.62
N PHE A 84 17.07 -11.99 14.87
CA PHE A 84 16.38 -10.80 15.38
C PHE A 84 14.88 -10.86 15.09
N ASN A 85 14.32 -12.07 15.03
CA ASN A 85 12.89 -12.26 14.86
C ASN A 85 12.12 -11.86 16.11
N ILE A 86 11.03 -11.13 15.92
CA ILE A 86 10.05 -10.84 16.97
C ILE A 86 8.86 -11.77 16.86
N VAL A 87 8.15 -11.99 17.97
CA VAL A 87 7.00 -12.89 18.02
C VAL A 87 5.86 -12.33 17.20
N SER A 88 5.74 -11.01 17.15
CA SER A 88 4.63 -10.33 16.49
C SER A 88 4.76 -10.19 14.96
N PHE A 89 5.77 -10.80 14.32
CA PHE A 89 5.84 -10.75 12.86
C PHE A 89 4.61 -11.42 12.22
N PRO A 90 3.93 -10.75 11.27
CA PRO A 90 2.70 -11.29 10.67
C PRO A 90 2.93 -12.58 9.90
N GLU A 91 2.01 -13.53 10.06
CA GLU A 91 1.93 -14.71 9.20
C GLU A 91 1.53 -14.33 7.76
N ASP A 92 2.14 -14.98 6.77
CA ASP A 92 1.74 -14.86 5.36
C ASP A 92 0.52 -15.76 5.03
N CYS A 93 0.17 -15.91 3.75
CA CYS A 93 -0.91 -16.78 3.30
C CYS A 93 -0.45 -18.15 2.76
N ARG A 94 0.86 -18.47 2.80
CA ARG A 94 1.38 -19.72 2.26
C ARG A 94 0.93 -20.90 3.11
N ASN A 95 0.78 -22.06 2.46
CA ASN A 95 0.53 -23.35 3.12
C ASN A 95 -0.74 -23.41 3.99
N THR A 96 -1.69 -22.50 3.77
CA THR A 96 -2.97 -22.49 4.48
C THR A 96 -4.11 -22.83 3.51
N SER A 97 -5.14 -23.52 3.99
CA SER A 97 -6.40 -23.76 3.26
C SER A 97 -7.27 -22.49 3.14
N ILE A 98 -6.65 -21.31 3.27
CA ILE A 98 -7.32 -20.03 3.38
C ILE A 98 -7.89 -19.59 2.04
N ASN A 99 -9.14 -19.16 2.06
CA ASN A 99 -9.82 -18.53 0.95
C ASN A 99 -9.37 -17.06 0.76
N MET A 100 -9.79 -16.44 -0.35
CA MET A 100 -9.41 -15.06 -0.67
C MET A 100 -9.62 -14.09 0.49
N GLU A 101 -10.81 -14.09 1.09
CA GLU A 101 -11.18 -13.20 2.20
C GLU A 101 -10.22 -13.33 3.40
N GLY A 102 -9.84 -14.56 3.77
CA GLY A 102 -8.89 -14.76 4.85
C GLY A 102 -7.50 -14.22 4.51
N CYS A 103 -7.06 -14.32 3.26
CA CYS A 103 -5.78 -13.78 2.84
C CYS A 103 -5.78 -12.25 2.79
N LEU A 104 -6.86 -11.62 2.30
CA LEU A 104 -7.01 -10.16 2.33
C LEU A 104 -6.99 -9.61 3.77
N ARG A 105 -7.62 -10.31 4.71
CA ARG A 105 -7.54 -9.94 6.15
C ARG A 105 -6.13 -10.05 6.71
N ARG A 106 -5.38 -11.10 6.36
CA ARG A 106 -3.97 -11.25 6.77
C ARG A 106 -3.12 -10.13 6.20
N LEU A 107 -3.32 -9.76 4.94
CA LEU A 107 -2.64 -8.62 4.32
C LEU A 107 -2.88 -7.31 5.09
N VAL A 108 -4.14 -6.94 5.32
CA VAL A 108 -4.47 -5.70 6.05
C VAL A 108 -3.91 -5.74 7.47
N ARG A 109 -4.10 -6.84 8.21
CA ARG A 109 -3.59 -6.96 9.58
C ARG A 109 -2.07 -6.85 9.63
N GLY A 110 -1.37 -7.53 8.73
CA GLY A 110 0.09 -7.51 8.69
C GLY A 110 0.64 -6.15 8.33
N LEU A 111 0.06 -5.45 7.35
CA LEU A 111 0.48 -4.09 7.02
C LEU A 111 0.26 -3.09 8.16
N LEU A 112 -0.81 -3.25 8.94
CA LEU A 112 -1.03 -2.43 10.15
C LEU A 112 0.05 -2.68 11.21
N VAL A 113 0.46 -3.94 11.42
CA VAL A 113 1.60 -4.27 12.31
C VAL A 113 2.88 -3.64 11.78
N TYR A 114 3.18 -3.78 10.50
CA TYR A 114 4.39 -3.19 9.91
C TYR A 114 4.38 -1.66 9.97
N GLN A 115 3.24 -0.98 9.79
CA GLN A 115 3.17 0.48 9.96
C GLN A 115 3.65 0.94 11.35
N VAL A 116 3.40 0.14 12.39
CA VAL A 116 3.91 0.41 13.74
C VAL A 116 5.41 0.12 13.82
N LEU A 117 5.84 -1.08 13.39
CA LEU A 117 7.25 -1.48 13.44
C LEU A 117 8.16 -0.55 12.63
N LEU A 118 7.66 0.02 11.53
CA LEU A 118 8.38 1.00 10.72
C LEU A 118 8.69 2.30 11.48
N LYS A 119 8.03 2.59 12.62
CA LYS A 119 8.44 3.71 13.50
C LYS A 119 9.81 3.47 14.12
N HIS A 120 10.16 2.21 14.43
CA HIS A 120 11.52 1.85 14.88
C HIS A 120 12.52 2.07 13.75
N VAL A 121 12.19 1.64 12.53
CA VAL A 121 13.04 1.89 11.34
C VAL A 121 13.26 3.38 11.11
N GLU A 122 12.21 4.19 11.22
CA GLU A 122 12.28 5.66 11.08
C GLU A 122 13.19 6.29 12.15
N ARG A 123 13.15 5.78 13.38
CA ARG A 123 14.00 6.22 14.49
C ARG A 123 15.47 5.92 14.23
N GLU A 124 15.79 4.72 13.72
CA GLU A 124 17.18 4.32 13.44
C GLU A 124 17.73 4.95 12.14
N TYR A 125 16.85 5.17 11.15
CA TYR A 125 17.19 5.66 9.81
C TYR A 125 16.29 6.83 9.37
N PRO A 126 16.38 8.01 10.02
CA PRO A 126 15.51 9.15 9.73
C PRO A 126 15.67 9.70 8.30
N ASN A 127 16.81 9.45 7.66
CA ASN A 127 17.10 9.86 6.29
C ASN A 127 16.89 8.75 5.25
N SER A 128 16.18 7.68 5.62
CA SER A 128 15.89 6.56 4.72
C SER A 128 15.16 7.04 3.47
N GLN A 129 15.70 6.70 2.30
CA GLN A 129 15.11 7.07 1.00
C GLN A 129 13.95 6.13 0.61
N VAL A 130 13.92 4.91 1.16
CA VAL A 130 12.90 3.90 0.84
C VAL A 130 11.67 4.00 1.74
N LEU A 131 11.84 4.44 2.98
CA LEU A 131 10.80 4.42 4.01
C LEU A 131 9.55 5.26 3.66
N PRO A 132 9.66 6.48 3.10
CA PRO A 132 8.48 7.26 2.70
C PRO A 132 7.60 6.51 1.69
N ASN A 133 8.22 5.89 0.68
CA ASN A 133 7.51 5.09 -0.33
C ASN A 133 6.85 3.87 0.30
N ILE A 134 7.57 3.15 1.17
CA ILE A 134 7.01 1.98 1.88
C ILE A 134 5.76 2.37 2.67
N LYS A 135 5.81 3.45 3.47
CA LYS A 135 4.67 3.92 4.28
C LYS A 135 3.49 4.35 3.41
N TYR A 136 3.75 5.11 2.35
CA TYR A 136 2.72 5.59 1.43
C TYR A 136 2.02 4.44 0.70
N PHE A 137 2.77 3.60 -0.01
CA PHE A 137 2.19 2.52 -0.79
C PHE A 137 1.58 1.41 0.07
N SER A 138 2.08 1.18 1.29
CA SER A 138 1.40 0.27 2.24
C SER A 138 0.02 0.77 2.62
N SER A 139 -0.15 2.09 2.78
CA SER A 139 -1.45 2.70 3.12
C SER A 139 -2.44 2.62 1.95
N LEU A 140 -1.95 2.81 0.72
CA LEU A 140 -2.76 2.61 -0.49
C LEU A 140 -3.15 1.13 -0.66
N LEU A 141 -2.22 0.21 -0.43
CA LEU A 141 -2.47 -1.22 -0.52
C LEU A 141 -3.49 -1.68 0.53
N ILE A 142 -3.44 -1.16 1.76
CA ILE A 142 -4.49 -1.39 2.78
C ILE A 142 -5.85 -0.93 2.26
N SER A 143 -5.94 0.29 1.72
CA SER A 143 -7.19 0.86 1.22
C SER A 143 -7.77 0.04 0.07
N ALA A 144 -6.97 -0.33 -0.92
CA ALA A 144 -7.38 -1.16 -2.04
C ALA A 144 -7.79 -2.58 -1.59
N THR A 145 -7.04 -3.17 -0.67
CA THR A 145 -7.36 -4.49 -0.11
C THR A 145 -8.71 -4.46 0.62
N ARG A 146 -8.98 -3.40 1.40
CA ARG A 146 -10.26 -3.21 2.09
C ARG A 146 -11.44 -3.11 1.13
N GLN A 147 -11.27 -2.47 -0.03
CA GLN A 147 -12.31 -2.41 -1.06
C GLN A 147 -12.64 -3.78 -1.65
N LYS A 148 -11.69 -4.73 -1.62
CA LYS A 148 -11.89 -6.12 -2.08
C LYS A 148 -12.42 -7.06 -1.00
N MET A 149 -12.39 -6.66 0.27
CA MET A 149 -12.88 -7.46 1.39
C MET A 149 -14.40 -7.43 1.46
N ARG A 150 -15.02 -8.58 1.77
CA ARG A 150 -16.48 -8.65 2.01
C ARG A 150 -16.92 -7.84 3.21
N LYS A 151 -16.05 -7.71 4.22
CA LYS A 151 -16.26 -6.92 5.43
C LYS A 151 -15.03 -6.03 5.67
N PRO A 152 -14.97 -4.83 5.07
CA PRO A 152 -13.81 -3.94 5.16
C PRO A 152 -13.38 -3.63 6.61
N ASP A 153 -14.37 -3.55 7.51
CA ASP A 153 -14.16 -3.22 8.93
C ASP A 153 -13.83 -4.41 9.83
N ALA A 154 -13.68 -5.61 9.27
CA ALA A 154 -13.35 -6.82 10.02
C ALA A 154 -11.94 -6.77 10.65
N VAL A 155 -11.04 -5.94 10.11
CA VAL A 155 -9.71 -5.69 10.69
C VAL A 155 -9.66 -4.26 11.21
N LYS A 156 -9.64 -4.13 12.54
CA LYS A 156 -9.52 -2.84 13.22
C LYS A 156 -8.07 -2.37 13.26
N ALA A 157 -7.89 -1.06 13.39
CA ALA A 157 -6.60 -0.46 13.71
C ALA A 157 -6.10 -0.97 15.07
N LEU A 158 -4.78 -0.97 15.26
CA LEU A 158 -4.16 -1.31 16.53
C LEU A 158 -4.48 -0.22 17.56
N SER A 159 -4.75 -0.63 18.80
CA SER A 159 -4.85 0.31 19.92
C SER A 159 -3.46 0.79 20.33
N ARG A 160 -3.38 1.93 21.03
CA ARG A 160 -2.09 2.44 21.55
C ARG A 160 -1.32 1.39 22.35
N THR A 161 -1.99 0.66 23.23
CA THR A 161 -1.38 -0.42 24.01
C THR A 161 -0.80 -1.55 23.14
N GLN A 162 -1.48 -1.88 22.03
CA GLN A 162 -0.96 -2.86 21.07
C GLN A 162 0.25 -2.31 20.32
N GLU A 163 0.21 -1.04 19.90
CA GLU A 163 1.35 -0.39 19.26
C GLU A 163 2.57 -0.32 20.19
N ASP A 164 2.38 0.06 21.45
CA ASP A 164 3.45 0.16 22.45
C ASP A 164 4.05 -1.23 22.74
N SER A 165 3.21 -2.27 22.80
CA SER A 165 3.68 -3.64 23.00
C SER A 165 4.55 -4.12 21.83
N LEU A 166 4.17 -3.79 20.58
CA LEU A 166 4.97 -4.10 19.39
C LEU A 166 6.32 -3.38 19.40
N LEU A 167 6.32 -2.08 19.72
CA LEU A 167 7.55 -1.30 19.75
C LEU A 167 8.51 -1.77 20.85
N LYS A 168 7.98 -2.29 21.96
CA LYS A 168 8.78 -2.85 23.05
C LYS A 168 9.56 -4.10 22.65
N GLU A 169 9.07 -4.90 21.69
CA GLU A 169 9.79 -6.09 21.20
C GLU A 169 11.09 -5.76 20.45
N VAL A 170 11.23 -4.52 19.96
CA VAL A 170 12.39 -4.04 19.21
C VAL A 170 13.15 -2.93 19.93
N ASP A 171 12.72 -2.58 21.14
CA ASP A 171 13.37 -1.56 21.95
C ASP A 171 14.52 -2.17 22.75
N HIS A 172 15.75 -1.82 22.35
CA HIS A 172 16.98 -2.31 22.95
C HIS A 172 17.91 -1.15 23.23
N PHE A 173 18.72 -1.24 24.30
CA PHE A 173 19.70 -0.20 24.60
C PHE A 173 20.88 -0.19 23.62
N ASP A 174 21.25 -1.36 23.11
CA ASP A 174 22.41 -1.51 22.22
C ASP A 174 22.08 -1.08 20.78
N MET A 175 22.96 -0.25 20.21
CA MET A 175 22.80 0.30 18.86
C MET A 175 22.84 -0.79 17.79
N PHE A 176 23.71 -1.79 17.95
CA PHE A 176 23.83 -2.86 16.98
C PHE A 176 22.52 -3.66 16.89
N ASN A 177 21.98 -4.11 18.02
CA ASN A 177 20.69 -4.79 18.09
C ASN A 177 19.56 -3.94 17.49
N ARG A 178 19.46 -2.65 17.87
CA ARG A 178 18.43 -1.75 17.30
C ARG A 178 18.48 -1.72 15.77
N LYS A 179 19.66 -1.57 15.19
CA LYS A 179 19.84 -1.57 13.74
C LYS A 179 19.52 -2.93 13.11
N MET A 180 19.92 -4.04 13.75
CA MET A 180 19.56 -5.38 13.29
C MET A 180 18.04 -5.59 13.27
N PHE A 181 17.31 -5.15 14.30
CA PHE A 181 15.85 -5.18 14.29
C PHE A 181 15.26 -4.31 13.18
N ALA A 182 15.77 -3.10 12.97
CA ALA A 182 15.32 -2.23 11.89
C ALA A 182 15.51 -2.89 10.51
N HIS A 183 16.67 -3.51 10.28
CA HIS A 183 16.91 -4.24 9.04
C HIS A 183 16.07 -5.50 8.91
N ASN A 184 15.84 -6.24 9.99
CA ASN A 184 15.01 -7.43 9.97
C ASN A 184 13.53 -7.09 9.73
N ILE A 185 13.01 -5.98 10.27
CA ILE A 185 11.64 -5.50 9.99
C ILE A 185 11.44 -5.30 8.48
N LEU A 186 12.38 -4.63 7.81
CA LEU A 186 12.30 -4.39 6.36
C LEU A 186 12.46 -5.70 5.56
N ARG A 187 13.33 -6.62 5.99
CA ARG A 187 13.45 -7.96 5.41
C ARG A 187 12.13 -8.74 5.52
N LYS A 188 11.54 -8.80 6.71
CA LYS A 188 10.28 -9.54 6.96
C LYS A 188 9.10 -8.91 6.26
N LEU A 189 9.07 -7.58 6.13
CA LEU A 189 8.08 -6.90 5.30
C LEU A 189 8.20 -7.31 3.83
N HIS A 190 9.41 -7.36 3.27
CA HIS A 190 9.64 -7.82 1.89
C HIS A 190 9.13 -9.25 1.69
N GLU A 191 9.52 -10.17 2.59
CA GLU A 191 9.11 -11.58 2.56
C GLU A 191 7.58 -11.70 2.63
N PHE A 192 6.95 -11.03 3.61
CA PHE A 192 5.51 -10.99 3.79
C PHE A 192 4.76 -10.49 2.54
N LEU A 193 5.19 -9.36 1.97
CA LEU A 193 4.56 -8.78 0.77
C LEU A 193 4.64 -9.74 -0.43
N ARG A 194 5.83 -10.28 -0.69
CA ARG A 194 6.06 -11.23 -1.80
C ARG A 194 5.16 -12.45 -1.64
N ASP A 195 5.16 -13.03 -0.45
CA ASP A 195 4.50 -14.30 -0.18
C ASP A 195 2.97 -14.16 -0.21
N ILE A 196 2.44 -13.03 0.27
CA ILE A 196 1.02 -12.70 0.11
C ILE A 196 0.67 -12.42 -1.35
N GLN A 197 1.44 -11.62 -2.08
CA GLN A 197 1.13 -11.31 -3.48
C GLN A 197 1.04 -12.60 -4.32
N VAL A 198 2.01 -13.51 -4.15
CA VAL A 198 2.01 -14.81 -4.82
C VAL A 198 0.76 -15.63 -4.48
N SER A 199 0.34 -15.59 -3.21
CA SER A 199 -0.85 -16.32 -2.75
C SER A 199 -2.14 -15.72 -3.32
N ILE A 200 -2.30 -14.40 -3.28
CA ILE A 200 -3.44 -13.68 -3.88
C ILE A 200 -3.51 -13.98 -5.38
N LYS A 201 -2.40 -13.83 -6.10
CA LYS A 201 -2.30 -14.13 -7.53
C LYS A 201 -2.73 -15.56 -7.85
N ARG A 202 -2.31 -16.53 -7.03
CA ARG A 202 -2.70 -17.94 -7.18
C ARG A 202 -4.20 -18.13 -7.00
N ILE A 203 -4.80 -17.45 -6.02
CA ILE A 203 -6.23 -17.56 -5.72
C ILE A 203 -7.06 -16.89 -6.84
N GLU A 204 -6.68 -15.69 -7.27
CA GLU A 204 -7.35 -14.94 -8.36
C GLU A 204 -7.36 -15.69 -9.68
N LYS A 205 -6.28 -16.42 -9.98
CA LYS A 205 -6.14 -17.20 -11.23
C LYS A 205 -6.75 -18.60 -11.17
N ARG A 206 -7.42 -18.98 -10.07
CA ARG A 206 -8.13 -20.28 -10.01
C ARG A 206 -9.37 -20.24 -10.91
N PRO A 207 -9.53 -21.17 -11.87
CA PRO A 207 -10.75 -21.29 -12.65
C PRO A 207 -11.97 -21.42 -11.74
N GLY A 208 -13.00 -20.61 -11.97
CA GLY A 208 -14.25 -20.63 -11.19
C GLY A 208 -14.34 -19.62 -10.03
N THR A 209 -13.36 -18.75 -9.84
CA THR A 209 -13.42 -17.63 -8.88
C THR A 209 -13.58 -16.30 -9.62
N LEU A 210 -14.69 -16.12 -10.33
CA LEU A 210 -15.14 -14.75 -10.67
C LEU A 210 -15.74 -14.17 -9.37
N LEU A 211 -15.24 -13.00 -8.98
CA LEU A 211 -15.72 -12.24 -7.82
C LEU A 211 -17.21 -11.92 -7.94
#